data_AF-A0A085FUZ9-F1
#
_entry.id   AF-A0A085FUZ9-F1
#
_cell.length_a   1.000
_cell.length_b   1.000
_cell.length_c   1.000
_cell.angle_alpha   90.00
_cell.angle_beta   90.00
_cell.angle_gamma   90.00
#
_symmetry.space_group_name_H-M   'P 1'
#
loop_
_entity.id
_entity.type
_entity.pdbx_description
1 polymer ?
#
loop_
_entity_poly.entity_id
_entity_poly.type
_entity_poly.pdbx_seq_one_letter_code
_entity_poly.pdbx_strand_id
1 'polypeptide(L)'
;MSQACRFGIEEEYFLSDVTTRGIVRKISPAFLDAVHQAFPSEVQREMLQSQIEVATPVCETMEEARRSLATLRTGLARIALAYDLLLLACGTHPSAVWSRQRATEAARYDKLMRELQMLGSRNQLCGLHVHVEVPDEDQRIRLMGRIMPFLPVILALSTSSPFWQGRRTGLLGYRLSAYAELPRTGLPELFLEPADYHAYVDTLVAAGAIKDASYIWWAIRPSAKHPTLEMRIADSCTRLDDTLAIAALYRCLVRHLCRKPRLNADPTAAARAIAVENVWRAQRYGIHGGLICPESRGMRSVPSLVDELIEQLSDDAAALGCTTELGDCRTIATQGTSADRQLAIFEEARARTGGDGGGLVSVIDWLASETRSDGASRPQDTNQLLRGVA
;
A
#
# COMPACT_ATOMS: atom_id res chain seq x y z
N MET A 1 2.54 -20.66 23.04
CA MET A 1 1.45 -19.66 23.20
C MET A 1 1.30 -18.97 21.86
N SER A 2 0.07 -18.92 21.33
CA SER A 2 -0.23 -18.22 20.07
C SER A 2 0.08 -16.73 20.27
N GLN A 3 1.15 -16.23 19.66
CA GLN A 3 1.37 -14.78 19.62
C GLN A 3 0.24 -14.22 18.74
N ALA A 4 -0.71 -13.50 19.36
CA ALA A 4 -1.82 -12.91 18.65
C ALA A 4 -1.27 -11.84 17.70
N CYS A 5 -1.17 -12.14 16.41
CA CYS A 5 -0.77 -11.18 15.38
C CYS A 5 -1.99 -10.33 14.98
N ARG A 6 -2.50 -9.53 15.92
CA ARG A 6 -3.53 -8.53 15.62
C ARG A 6 -2.97 -7.51 14.63
N PHE A 7 -3.83 -6.91 13.83
CA PHE A 7 -3.37 -6.06 12.74
C PHE A 7 -4.32 -4.89 12.48
N GLY A 8 -3.81 -3.87 11.81
CA GLY A 8 -4.59 -2.73 11.33
C GLY A 8 -4.16 -2.38 9.92
N ILE A 9 -5.07 -1.81 9.14
CA ILE A 9 -4.83 -1.41 7.75
C ILE A 9 -5.13 0.08 7.61
N GLU A 10 -4.22 0.83 7.01
CA GLU A 10 -4.43 2.21 6.58
C GLU A 10 -4.47 2.27 5.05
N GLU A 11 -5.49 2.91 4.49
CA GLU A 11 -5.61 3.15 3.05
C GLU A 11 -5.67 4.64 2.75
N GLU A 12 -4.87 5.09 1.79
CA GLU A 12 -4.90 6.46 1.27
C GLU A 12 -5.64 6.49 -0.07
N TYR A 13 -6.48 7.50 -0.28
CA TYR A 13 -7.28 7.70 -1.49
C TYR A 13 -7.11 9.11 -2.05
N PHE A 14 -7.23 9.24 -3.37
CA PHE A 14 -7.38 10.54 -4.02
C PHE A 14 -8.86 10.94 -4.14
N LEU A 15 -9.08 12.25 -4.16
CA LEU A 15 -10.37 12.84 -4.53
C LEU A 15 -10.27 13.54 -5.88
N SER A 16 -11.22 13.21 -6.77
CA SER A 16 -11.31 13.77 -8.12
C SER A 16 -12.68 14.38 -8.35
N ASP A 17 -12.74 15.42 -9.18
CA ASP A 17 -13.99 16.06 -9.56
C ASP A 17 -14.77 15.18 -10.55
N VAL A 18 -16.07 14.99 -10.32
CA VAL A 18 -16.92 14.11 -11.13
C VAL A 18 -17.05 14.57 -12.59
N THR A 19 -16.89 15.87 -12.87
CA THR A 19 -17.08 16.42 -14.22
C THR A 19 -15.78 16.35 -15.01
N THR A 20 -14.71 16.87 -14.45
CA THR A 20 -13.40 17.02 -15.10
C THR A 20 -12.52 15.79 -14.96
N ARG A 21 -12.79 14.93 -13.98
CA ARG A 21 -11.92 13.81 -13.53
C ARG A 21 -10.55 14.28 -13.06
N GLY A 22 -10.36 15.59 -12.92
CA GLY A 22 -9.14 16.16 -12.38
C GLY A 22 -9.11 16.00 -10.87
N ILE A 23 -7.90 15.89 -10.32
CA ILE A 23 -7.70 15.94 -8.87
C ILE A 23 -8.18 17.29 -8.32
N VAL A 24 -8.93 17.26 -7.22
CA VAL A 24 -9.47 18.50 -6.62
C VAL A 24 -8.39 19.34 -5.96
N ARG A 25 -8.48 20.66 -6.09
CA ARG A 25 -7.52 21.60 -5.49
C ARG A 25 -7.90 22.06 -4.09
N LYS A 26 -9.19 21.99 -3.78
CA LYS A 26 -9.78 22.42 -2.53
C LYS A 26 -10.98 21.55 -2.22
N ILE A 27 -10.94 20.88 -1.08
CA ILE A 27 -12.10 20.17 -0.55
C ILE A 27 -12.98 21.17 0.20
N SER A 28 -14.31 21.03 0.08
CA SER A 28 -15.25 21.86 0.83
C SER A 28 -15.26 21.49 2.32
N PRO A 29 -15.31 22.46 3.25
CA PRO A 29 -15.47 22.15 4.68
C PRO A 29 -16.68 21.28 4.97
N ALA A 30 -17.80 21.51 4.25
CA ALA A 30 -19.01 20.73 4.39
C ALA A 30 -18.83 19.24 4.07
N PHE A 31 -18.01 18.90 3.06
CA PHE A 31 -17.66 17.50 2.79
C PHE A 31 -16.83 16.91 3.93
N LEU A 32 -15.84 17.64 4.45
CA LEU A 32 -15.03 17.16 5.58
C LEU A 32 -15.88 16.94 6.83
N ASP A 33 -16.84 17.82 7.09
CA ASP A 33 -17.77 17.70 8.21
C ASP A 33 -18.67 16.47 8.04
N ALA A 34 -19.19 16.23 6.83
CA ALA A 34 -20.00 15.05 6.53
C ALA A 34 -19.20 13.74 6.69
N VAL A 35 -17.95 13.71 6.24
CA VAL A 35 -17.04 12.57 6.42
C VAL A 35 -16.76 12.34 7.90
N HIS A 36 -16.41 13.39 8.66
CA HIS A 36 -16.13 13.26 10.09
C HIS A 36 -17.36 12.85 10.90
N GLN A 37 -18.55 13.30 10.51
CA GLN A 37 -19.80 12.86 11.14
C GLN A 37 -20.09 11.38 10.89
N ALA A 38 -19.77 10.87 9.70
CA ALA A 38 -20.00 9.47 9.35
C ALA A 38 -18.92 8.53 9.92
N PHE A 39 -17.67 9.00 10.01
CA PHE A 39 -16.48 8.23 10.37
C PHE A 39 -15.57 9.04 11.32
N PRO A 40 -15.99 9.25 12.57
CA PRO A 40 -15.31 10.17 13.48
C PRO A 40 -13.93 9.71 13.93
N SER A 41 -13.67 8.40 13.95
CA SER A 41 -12.43 7.80 14.44
C SER A 41 -11.53 7.26 13.33
N GLU A 42 -12.13 6.86 12.21
CA GLU A 42 -11.49 6.08 11.16
C GLU A 42 -10.85 6.95 10.09
N VAL A 43 -11.34 8.18 9.89
CA VAL A 43 -10.82 9.10 8.88
C VAL A 43 -9.84 10.08 9.50
N GLN A 44 -8.63 10.11 8.95
CA GLN A 44 -7.61 11.11 9.27
C GLN A 44 -7.45 12.11 8.13
N ARG A 45 -7.04 13.34 8.47
CA ARG A 45 -6.73 14.37 7.47
C ARG A 45 -5.30 14.19 6.97
N GLU A 46 -5.15 14.04 5.66
CA GLU A 46 -3.87 13.90 4.99
C GLU A 46 -3.15 15.25 4.77
N MET A 47 -1.85 15.21 4.47
CA MET A 47 -1.00 16.38 4.23
C MET A 47 -1.49 17.30 3.10
N LEU A 48 -2.14 16.74 2.07
CA LEU A 48 -2.64 17.47 0.91
C LEU A 48 -4.16 17.46 0.86
N GLN A 49 -4.76 18.58 0.43
CA GLN A 49 -6.22 18.75 0.36
C GLN A 49 -6.88 17.89 -0.71
N SER A 50 -6.19 16.95 -1.35
CA SER A 50 -6.75 16.09 -2.38
C SER A 50 -6.72 14.62 -2.00
N GLN A 51 -6.40 14.32 -0.74
CA GLN A 51 -6.23 12.97 -0.23
C GLN A 51 -7.00 12.77 1.08
N ILE A 52 -7.46 11.54 1.29
CA ILE A 52 -8.05 11.06 2.54
C ILE A 52 -7.33 9.80 2.95
N GLU A 53 -6.98 9.71 4.22
CA GLU A 53 -6.49 8.48 4.86
C GLU A 53 -7.61 7.89 5.71
N VAL A 54 -7.79 6.57 5.61
CA VAL A 54 -8.64 5.81 6.53
C VAL A 54 -7.84 4.73 7.22
N ALA A 55 -8.22 4.42 8.45
CA ALA A 55 -7.68 3.30 9.20
C ALA A 55 -8.79 2.37 9.67
N THR A 56 -8.56 1.05 9.60
CA THR A 56 -9.40 0.07 10.29
C THR A 56 -9.20 0.19 11.81
N PRO A 57 -10.16 -0.30 12.62
CA PRO A 57 -9.82 -0.65 14.00
C PRO A 57 -8.74 -1.75 14.02
N VAL A 58 -8.23 -2.06 15.21
CA VAL A 58 -7.40 -3.25 15.40
C VAL A 58 -8.26 -4.49 15.16
N CYS A 59 -7.89 -5.28 14.17
CA CYS A 59 -8.57 -6.51 13.75
C CYS A 59 -7.84 -7.75 14.25
N GLU A 60 -8.60 -8.79 14.56
CA GLU A 60 -8.10 -10.13 14.86
C GLU A 60 -8.30 -11.07 13.68
N THR A 61 -9.31 -10.82 12.83
CA THR A 61 -9.65 -11.65 11.67
C THR A 61 -9.66 -10.87 10.35
N MET A 62 -9.50 -11.57 9.22
CA MET A 62 -9.65 -10.97 7.89
C MET A 62 -11.09 -10.53 7.61
N GLU A 63 -12.08 -11.17 8.22
CA GLU A 63 -13.49 -10.80 8.07
C GLU A 63 -13.79 -9.43 8.68
N GLU A 64 -13.25 -9.13 9.86
CA GLU A 64 -13.34 -7.82 10.49
C GLU A 64 -12.72 -6.73 9.61
N ALA A 65 -11.50 -6.97 9.10
CA ALA A 65 -10.81 -6.05 8.21
C ALA A 65 -11.62 -5.82 6.92
N ARG A 66 -12.11 -6.89 6.29
CA ARG A 66 -12.96 -6.80 5.09
C ARG A 66 -14.21 -5.98 5.34
N ARG A 67 -14.93 -6.24 6.43
CA ARG A 67 -16.17 -5.52 6.77
C ARG A 67 -15.89 -4.04 6.99
N SER A 68 -14.85 -3.73 7.77
CA SER A 68 -14.44 -2.35 8.04
C SER A 68 -14.09 -1.61 6.76
N LEU A 69 -13.19 -2.15 5.93
CA LEU A 69 -12.76 -1.50 4.70
C LEU A 69 -13.89 -1.39 3.67
N ALA A 70 -14.77 -2.39 3.56
CA ALA A 70 -15.94 -2.31 2.69
C ALA A 70 -16.87 -1.16 3.13
N THR A 71 -17.15 -1.03 4.43
CA THR A 71 -17.94 0.09 4.96
C THR A 71 -17.29 1.45 4.72
N LEU A 72 -15.98 1.56 4.95
CA LEU A 72 -15.23 2.80 4.72
C LEU A 72 -15.23 3.19 3.25
N ARG A 73 -14.84 2.27 2.35
CA ARG A 73 -14.80 2.52 0.90
C ARG A 73 -16.16 2.90 0.33
N THR A 74 -17.20 2.10 0.61
CA THR A 74 -18.56 2.36 0.10
C THR A 74 -19.16 3.64 0.68
N GLY A 75 -19.03 3.85 1.98
CA GLY A 75 -19.55 5.01 2.67
C GLY A 75 -18.86 6.31 2.25
N LEU A 76 -17.53 6.32 2.18
CA LEU A 76 -16.77 7.47 1.69
C LEU A 76 -17.05 7.77 0.23
N ALA A 77 -17.11 6.76 -0.64
CA ALA A 77 -17.43 6.96 -2.04
C ALA A 77 -18.85 7.54 -2.21
N ARG A 78 -19.83 7.10 -1.40
CA ARG A 78 -21.19 7.67 -1.40
C ARG A 78 -21.20 9.12 -0.95
N ILE A 79 -20.46 9.46 0.11
CA ILE A 79 -20.34 10.84 0.59
C ILE A 79 -19.64 11.69 -0.48
N ALA A 80 -18.52 11.23 -1.03
CA ALA A 80 -17.80 11.92 -2.11
C ALA A 80 -18.72 12.26 -3.28
N LEU A 81 -19.50 11.29 -3.77
CA LEU A 81 -20.45 11.51 -4.87
C LEU A 81 -21.52 12.57 -4.54
N ALA A 82 -21.99 12.64 -3.30
CA ALA A 82 -22.96 13.66 -2.88
C ALA A 82 -22.39 15.09 -2.91
N TYR A 83 -21.07 15.23 -3.01
CA TYR A 83 -20.35 16.50 -3.14
C TYR A 83 -19.64 16.63 -4.49
N ASP A 84 -20.10 15.89 -5.52
CA ASP A 84 -19.54 15.91 -6.87
C ASP A 84 -18.07 15.43 -6.96
N LEU A 85 -17.68 14.53 -6.06
CA LEU A 85 -16.35 13.94 -5.98
C LEU A 85 -16.36 12.43 -6.27
N LEU A 86 -15.23 11.93 -6.76
CA LEU A 86 -14.88 10.53 -6.93
C LEU A 86 -13.77 10.16 -5.96
N LEU A 87 -13.85 8.98 -5.36
CA LEU A 87 -12.83 8.40 -4.48
C LEU A 87 -12.00 7.39 -5.27
N LEU A 88 -10.67 7.54 -5.30
CA LEU A 88 -9.77 6.68 -6.07
C LEU A 88 -8.70 6.01 -5.20
N ALA A 89 -8.68 4.68 -5.19
CA ALA A 89 -7.60 3.87 -4.63
C ALA A 89 -6.57 3.50 -5.70
N CYS A 90 -5.43 4.21 -5.72
CA CYS A 90 -4.30 3.97 -6.62
C CYS A 90 -3.05 4.67 -6.11
N GLY A 91 -1.85 4.20 -6.48
CA GLY A 91 -0.59 4.74 -5.97
C GLY A 91 -0.31 6.19 -6.40
N THR A 92 -0.77 6.56 -7.60
CA THR A 92 -0.66 7.90 -8.18
C THR A 92 -1.93 8.25 -8.93
N HIS A 93 -2.39 9.49 -8.81
CA HIS A 93 -3.53 9.96 -9.58
C HIS A 93 -3.17 10.09 -11.08
N PRO A 94 -3.90 9.46 -12.02
CA PRO A 94 -3.46 9.34 -13.41
C PRO A 94 -3.19 10.67 -14.14
N SER A 95 -4.01 11.68 -13.90
CA SER A 95 -3.93 13.00 -14.57
C SER A 95 -3.42 14.14 -13.67
N ALA A 96 -3.01 13.88 -12.43
CA ALA A 96 -2.69 14.95 -11.48
C ALA A 96 -1.41 15.68 -11.84
N VAL A 97 -1.45 17.02 -11.83
CA VAL A 97 -0.30 17.89 -12.03
C VAL A 97 0.00 18.61 -10.72
N TRP A 98 1.10 18.21 -10.06
CA TRP A 98 1.47 18.69 -8.72
C TRP A 98 1.60 20.23 -8.64
N SER A 99 2.10 20.89 -9.68
CA SER A 99 2.30 22.35 -9.69
C SER A 99 1.00 23.16 -9.61
N ARG A 100 -0.16 22.50 -9.75
CA ARG A 100 -1.49 23.12 -9.70
C ARG A 100 -2.19 22.92 -8.35
N GLN A 101 -1.52 22.36 -7.35
CA GLN A 101 -2.12 21.90 -6.09
C GLN A 101 -1.77 22.78 -4.89
N ARG A 102 -2.67 22.84 -3.90
CA ARG A 102 -2.49 23.60 -2.66
C ARG A 102 -2.31 22.65 -1.47
N ALA A 103 -1.38 22.99 -0.57
CA ALA A 103 -1.18 22.26 0.67
C ALA A 103 -2.36 22.48 1.64
N THR A 104 -2.60 21.52 2.55
CA THR A 104 -3.58 21.66 3.63
C THR A 104 -3.08 22.67 4.67
N GLU A 105 -3.90 23.65 5.07
CA GLU A 105 -3.56 24.72 6.04
C GLU A 105 -3.42 24.24 7.50
N ALA A 106 -3.16 22.95 7.75
CA ALA A 106 -3.02 22.47 9.13
C ALA A 106 -1.61 22.76 9.69
N ALA A 107 -1.55 23.34 10.88
CA ALA A 107 -0.33 23.87 11.50
C ALA A 107 0.87 22.89 11.59
N ARG A 108 0.61 21.57 11.65
CA ARG A 108 1.67 20.54 11.63
C ARG A 108 2.28 20.36 10.22
N TYR A 109 1.44 20.32 9.19
CA TYR A 109 1.87 20.13 7.81
C TYR A 109 2.56 21.39 7.27
N ASP A 110 2.18 22.57 7.73
CA ASP A 110 2.85 23.82 7.39
C ASP A 110 4.36 23.82 7.73
N LYS A 111 4.76 23.23 8.86
CA LYS A 111 6.19 23.13 9.21
C LYS A 111 6.93 22.14 8.33
N LEU A 112 6.36 20.95 8.13
CA LEU A 112 6.96 19.90 7.29
C LEU A 112 7.05 20.34 5.82
N MET A 113 6.02 21.00 5.29
CA MET A 113 6.01 21.55 3.94
C MET A 113 7.02 22.69 3.79
N ARG A 114 7.22 23.53 4.82
CA ARG A 114 8.32 24.51 4.87
C ARG A 114 9.69 23.86 4.94
N GLU A 115 9.83 22.68 5.53
CA GLU A 115 11.12 21.98 5.57
C GLU A 115 11.40 21.26 4.24
N LEU A 116 10.42 20.57 3.67
CA LEU A 116 10.54 19.78 2.45
C LEU A 116 10.47 20.62 1.15
N GLN A 117 9.96 21.85 1.23
CA GLN A 117 9.87 22.77 0.09
C GLN A 117 9.18 22.10 -1.11
N MET A 118 9.77 22.17 -2.30
CA MET A 118 9.23 21.58 -3.52
C MET A 118 8.94 20.08 -3.40
N LEU A 119 9.72 19.35 -2.59
CA LEU A 119 9.57 17.90 -2.43
C LEU A 119 8.25 17.56 -1.73
N GLY A 120 7.88 18.34 -0.71
CA GLY A 120 6.60 18.18 -0.02
C GLY A 120 5.41 18.41 -0.96
N SER A 121 5.50 19.41 -1.84
CA SER A 121 4.46 19.73 -2.83
C SER A 121 4.29 18.68 -3.92
N ARG A 122 5.32 17.85 -4.17
CA ARG A 122 5.29 16.75 -5.14
C ARG A 122 4.76 15.44 -4.57
N ASN A 123 4.59 15.35 -3.24
CA ASN A 123 4.19 14.14 -2.52
C ASN A 123 2.69 13.82 -2.64
N GLN A 124 2.17 13.71 -3.86
CA GLN A 124 0.79 13.32 -4.17
C GLN A 124 0.70 11.81 -4.41
N LEU A 125 0.87 11.03 -3.34
CA LEU A 125 1.09 9.60 -3.39
C LEU A 125 0.18 8.91 -2.39
N CYS A 126 -0.46 7.81 -2.78
CA CYS A 126 -1.33 7.04 -1.89
C CYS A 126 -0.78 5.62 -1.69
N GLY A 127 -0.57 5.21 -0.45
CA GLY A 127 -0.11 3.90 -0.04
C GLY A 127 -1.20 3.02 0.55
N LEU A 128 -0.80 1.75 0.73
CA LEU A 128 -1.42 0.83 1.66
C LEU A 128 -0.41 0.59 2.80
N HIS A 129 -0.82 0.87 4.04
CA HIS A 129 -0.03 0.52 5.21
C HIS A 129 -0.69 -0.62 5.98
N VAL A 130 0.13 -1.57 6.43
CA VAL A 130 -0.34 -2.69 7.24
C VAL A 130 0.49 -2.76 8.51
N HIS A 131 -0.20 -2.66 9.64
CA HIS A 131 0.36 -2.78 10.97
C HIS A 131 0.15 -4.21 11.47
N VAL A 132 1.21 -4.90 11.89
CA VAL A 132 1.08 -6.20 12.56
C VAL A 132 1.69 -6.12 13.94
N GLU A 133 0.92 -6.51 14.95
CA GLU A 133 1.33 -6.48 16.35
C GLU A 133 2.52 -7.41 16.62
N VAL A 134 3.56 -6.81 17.18
CA VAL A 134 4.76 -7.48 17.68
C VAL A 134 5.12 -6.70 18.94
N PRO A 135 4.72 -7.13 20.15
CA PRO A 135 4.78 -6.29 21.35
C PRO A 135 6.19 -5.87 21.77
N ASP A 136 7.18 -6.73 21.54
CA ASP A 136 8.58 -6.48 21.85
C ASP A 136 9.22 -5.58 20.79
N GLU A 137 9.80 -4.45 21.21
CA GLU A 137 10.43 -3.48 20.30
C GLU A 137 11.70 -3.98 19.66
N ASP A 138 12.56 -4.64 20.42
CA ASP A 138 13.79 -5.24 19.92
C ASP A 138 13.48 -6.29 18.86
N GLN A 139 12.41 -7.06 19.08
CA GLN A 139 11.89 -7.98 18.08
C GLN A 139 11.42 -7.24 16.82
N ARG A 140 10.68 -6.11 16.95
CA ARG A 140 10.27 -5.29 15.80
C ARG A 140 11.48 -4.79 15.00
N ILE A 141 12.50 -4.26 15.67
CA ILE A 141 13.71 -3.73 15.03
C ILE A 141 14.45 -4.84 14.28
N ARG A 142 14.63 -6.02 14.88
CA ARG A 142 15.24 -7.16 14.19
C ARG A 142 14.39 -7.63 13.00
N LEU A 143 13.07 -7.73 13.15
CA LEU A 143 12.16 -8.15 12.08
C LEU A 143 12.17 -7.18 10.88
N MET A 144 12.32 -5.87 11.12
CA MET A 144 12.42 -4.85 10.08
C MET A 144 13.50 -5.18 9.05
N GLY A 145 14.68 -5.65 9.49
CA GLY A 145 15.74 -6.09 8.58
C GLY A 145 15.47 -7.45 7.95
N ARG A 146 14.99 -8.41 8.74
CA ARG A 146 14.79 -9.81 8.32
C ARG A 146 13.71 -9.99 7.25
N ILE A 147 12.73 -9.09 7.22
CA ILE A 147 11.62 -9.14 6.27
C ILE A 147 11.92 -8.49 4.92
N MET A 148 13.00 -7.70 4.81
CA MET A 148 13.34 -6.95 3.60
C MET A 148 13.36 -7.79 2.31
N PRO A 149 13.88 -9.04 2.28
CA PRO A 149 13.88 -9.85 1.05
C PRO A 149 12.48 -10.15 0.48
N PHE A 150 11.43 -10.08 1.31
CA PHE A 150 10.05 -10.36 0.91
C PHE A 150 9.28 -9.12 0.42
N LEU A 151 9.73 -7.91 0.80
CA LEU A 151 9.03 -6.66 0.46
C LEU A 151 8.89 -6.41 -1.05
N PRO A 152 9.89 -6.72 -1.91
CA PRO A 152 9.73 -6.56 -3.36
C PRO A 152 8.59 -7.40 -3.95
N VAL A 153 8.29 -8.58 -3.40
CA VAL A 153 7.15 -9.40 -3.85
C VAL A 153 5.84 -8.68 -3.54
N ILE A 154 5.70 -8.12 -2.33
CA ILE A 154 4.53 -7.35 -1.94
C ILE A 154 4.34 -6.15 -2.87
N LEU A 155 5.42 -5.40 -3.13
CA LEU A 155 5.37 -4.28 -4.06
C LEU A 155 4.91 -4.71 -5.45
N ALA A 156 5.50 -5.79 -5.99
CA ALA A 156 5.16 -6.30 -7.31
C ALA A 156 3.68 -6.68 -7.45
N LEU A 157 3.06 -7.19 -6.38
CA LEU A 157 1.63 -7.52 -6.34
C LEU A 157 0.74 -6.29 -6.18
N SER A 158 1.22 -5.24 -5.52
CA SER A 158 0.41 -4.06 -5.21
C SER A 158 0.41 -2.98 -6.29
N THR A 159 1.25 -3.07 -7.33
CA THR A 159 1.49 -1.95 -8.25
C THR A 159 0.21 -1.35 -8.84
N SER A 160 0.03 -0.05 -8.67
CA SER A 160 -1.19 0.66 -9.12
C SER A 160 -0.92 2.09 -9.59
N SER A 161 0.32 2.39 -9.96
CA SER A 161 0.77 3.75 -10.30
C SER A 161 1.52 3.85 -11.65
N PRO A 162 0.93 3.43 -12.79
CA PRO A 162 1.62 3.47 -14.08
C PRO A 162 1.68 4.86 -14.73
N PHE A 163 0.88 5.82 -14.23
CA PHE A 163 0.78 7.18 -14.76
C PHE A 163 1.30 8.23 -13.78
N TRP A 164 1.89 9.30 -14.32
CA TRP A 164 2.29 10.48 -13.57
C TRP A 164 2.14 11.72 -14.44
N GLN A 165 1.48 12.77 -13.93
CA GLN A 165 1.26 14.02 -14.66
C GLN A 165 0.60 13.81 -16.04
N GLY A 166 -0.36 12.88 -16.12
CA GLY A 166 -1.08 12.58 -17.35
C GLY A 166 -0.27 11.79 -18.38
N ARG A 167 0.87 11.20 -17.99
CA ARG A 167 1.74 10.45 -18.91
C ARG A 167 2.04 9.07 -18.36
N ARG A 168 2.16 8.09 -19.26
CA ARG A 168 2.73 6.78 -18.92
C ARG A 168 4.19 6.96 -18.50
N THR A 169 4.52 6.42 -17.34
CA THR A 169 5.88 6.52 -16.76
C THR A 169 6.83 5.47 -17.33
N GLY A 170 6.26 4.36 -17.84
CA GLY A 170 7.00 3.14 -18.15
C GLY A 170 7.22 2.24 -16.93
N LEU A 171 6.80 2.65 -15.73
CA LEU A 171 6.77 1.82 -14.52
C LEU A 171 5.34 1.31 -14.31
N LEU A 172 5.19 0.22 -13.54
CA LEU A 172 3.89 -0.22 -13.01
C LEU A 172 3.65 0.35 -11.60
N GLY A 173 4.72 0.51 -10.80
CA GLY A 173 4.73 1.13 -9.47
C GLY A 173 5.60 2.39 -9.41
N TYR A 174 5.11 3.53 -9.91
CA TYR A 174 5.82 4.81 -9.87
C TYR A 174 5.84 5.47 -8.49
N ARG A 175 4.89 5.14 -7.59
CA ARG A 175 4.72 5.78 -6.28
C ARG A 175 6.04 5.91 -5.51
N LEU A 176 6.77 4.81 -5.35
CA LEU A 176 8.03 4.82 -4.60
C LEU A 176 9.16 5.56 -5.32
N SER A 177 9.14 5.65 -6.66
CA SER A 177 10.13 6.44 -7.41
C SER A 177 9.91 7.93 -7.18
N ALA A 178 8.66 8.38 -7.13
CA ALA A 178 8.34 9.75 -6.73
C ALA A 178 8.67 9.99 -5.24
N TYR A 179 8.38 9.01 -4.38
CA TYR A 179 8.63 9.11 -2.94
C TYR A 179 10.13 9.20 -2.60
N ALA A 180 10.99 8.57 -3.40
CA ALA A 180 12.44 8.54 -3.21
C ALA A 180 13.14 9.91 -3.32
N GLU A 181 12.44 10.96 -3.74
CA GLU A 181 12.98 12.33 -3.68
C GLU A 181 13.06 12.86 -2.23
N LEU A 182 12.29 12.28 -1.30
CA LEU A 182 12.30 12.66 0.12
C LEU A 182 13.50 12.05 0.86
N PRO A 183 14.03 12.72 1.90
CA PRO A 183 15.08 12.13 2.73
C PRO A 183 14.52 10.96 3.57
N ARG A 184 15.36 9.97 3.89
CA ARG A 184 15.02 8.84 4.78
C ARG A 184 13.85 7.97 4.28
N THR A 185 13.76 7.79 2.97
CA THR A 185 12.84 6.84 2.30
C THR A 185 13.56 5.60 1.79
N GLY A 186 12.82 4.65 1.23
CA GLY A 186 13.36 3.41 0.67
C GLY A 186 13.41 2.29 1.70
N LEU A 187 14.25 1.28 1.47
CA LEU A 187 14.44 0.20 2.44
C LEU A 187 15.23 0.69 3.67
N PRO A 188 14.88 0.21 4.87
CA PRO A 188 15.58 0.59 6.09
C PRO A 188 17.07 0.27 6.01
N GLU A 189 17.88 1.03 6.74
CA GLU A 189 19.29 0.68 6.95
C GLU A 189 19.42 -0.59 7.80
N LEU A 190 20.61 -1.18 7.81
CA LEU A 190 20.89 -2.40 8.56
C LEU A 190 21.21 -2.07 10.03
N PHE A 191 20.27 -2.38 10.92
CA PHE A 191 20.46 -2.37 12.36
C PHE A 191 20.40 -3.81 12.86
N LEU A 192 21.57 -4.42 13.11
CA LEU A 192 21.63 -5.81 13.61
C LEU A 192 21.24 -5.87 15.08
N GLU A 193 21.67 -4.87 15.86
CA GLU A 193 21.27 -4.71 17.25
C GLU A 193 20.29 -3.54 17.42
N PRO A 194 19.23 -3.71 18.25
CA PRO A 194 18.30 -2.64 18.59
C PRO A 194 18.97 -1.36 19.09
N ALA A 195 20.08 -1.49 19.82
CA ALA A 195 20.86 -0.37 20.32
C ALA A 195 21.39 0.53 19.18
N ASP A 196 21.75 -0.03 18.02
CA ASP A 196 22.21 0.76 16.86
C ASP A 196 21.07 1.59 16.26
N TYR A 197 19.85 1.03 16.24
CA TYR A 197 18.66 1.74 15.80
C TYR A 197 18.34 2.91 16.74
N HIS A 198 18.35 2.68 18.06
CA HIS A 198 18.12 3.74 19.05
C HIS A 198 19.19 4.83 18.94
N ALA A 199 20.48 4.45 18.87
CA ALA A 199 21.56 5.41 18.68
C ALA A 199 21.37 6.27 17.42
N TYR A 200 20.93 5.68 16.31
CA TYR A 200 20.61 6.42 15.08
C TYR A 200 19.47 7.43 15.29
N VAL A 201 18.34 6.99 15.83
CA VAL A 201 17.16 7.84 16.06
C VAL A 201 17.50 8.97 17.05
N ASP A 202 18.11 8.64 18.19
CA ASP A 202 18.47 9.59 19.23
C ASP A 202 19.46 10.64 18.72
N THR A 203 20.43 10.23 17.89
CA THR A 203 21.37 11.16 17.26
C THR A 203 20.65 12.17 16.37
N LEU A 204 19.70 11.71 15.52
CA LEU A 204 18.95 12.61 14.64
C LEU A 204 18.01 13.55 15.40
N VAL A 205 17.39 13.07 16.49
CA VAL A 205 16.53 13.87 17.35
C VAL A 205 17.34 14.91 18.12
N ALA A 206 18.45 14.51 18.75
CA ALA A 206 19.33 15.41 19.51
C ALA A 206 19.95 16.49 18.63
N ALA A 207 20.27 16.18 17.37
CA ALA A 207 20.74 17.15 16.38
C ALA A 207 19.65 18.09 15.85
N GLY A 208 18.37 17.85 16.19
CA GLY A 208 17.23 18.60 15.68
C GLY A 208 16.89 18.33 14.21
N ALA A 209 17.44 17.27 13.61
CA ALA A 209 17.20 16.90 12.21
C ALA A 209 15.80 16.32 11.99
N ILE A 210 15.25 15.66 13.01
CA ILE A 210 13.87 15.16 13.05
C ILE A 210 13.26 15.38 14.43
N LYS A 211 11.94 15.43 14.52
CA LYS A 211 11.25 15.52 15.82
C LYS A 211 11.27 14.20 16.59
N ASP A 212 11.02 13.11 15.87
CA ASP A 212 10.90 11.75 16.38
C ASP A 212 11.00 10.76 15.21
N ALA A 213 10.96 9.45 15.50
CA ALA A 213 11.06 8.38 14.49
C ALA A 213 9.95 8.40 13.42
N SER A 214 8.84 9.14 13.60
CA SER A 214 7.78 9.23 12.58
C SER A 214 8.21 9.98 11.31
N TYR A 215 9.34 10.70 11.35
CA TYR A 215 9.99 11.40 10.24
C TYR A 215 10.95 10.51 9.44
N ILE A 216 10.99 9.22 9.76
CA ILE A 216 11.66 8.18 8.97
C ILE A 216 10.58 7.46 8.17
N TRP A 217 10.68 7.55 6.84
CA TRP A 217 9.64 7.14 5.88
C TRP A 217 10.07 5.92 5.07
N TRP A 218 10.68 4.95 5.76
CA TRP A 218 11.07 3.69 5.14
C TRP A 218 9.84 2.86 4.70
N ALA A 219 10.09 1.97 3.74
CA ALA A 219 9.14 0.99 3.23
C ALA A 219 8.63 0.01 4.30
N ILE A 220 9.33 -0.08 5.43
CA ILE A 220 8.90 -0.78 6.65
C ILE A 220 9.58 -0.14 7.87
N ARG A 221 8.88 -0.06 9.00
CA ARG A 221 9.43 0.48 10.26
C ARG A 221 8.74 -0.07 11.51
N PRO A 222 9.40 -0.07 12.67
CA PRO A 222 8.70 -0.09 13.95
C PRO A 222 7.80 1.15 14.06
N SER A 223 6.52 0.96 14.37
CA SER A 223 5.63 2.09 14.58
C SER A 223 6.01 2.84 15.87
N ALA A 224 6.06 4.17 15.78
CA ALA A 224 6.32 5.02 16.94
C ALA A 224 5.11 5.17 17.88
N LYS A 225 3.90 4.85 17.39
CA LYS A 225 2.65 5.02 18.13
C LYS A 225 2.03 3.71 18.61
N HIS A 226 2.29 2.62 17.89
CA HIS A 226 1.65 1.33 18.11
C HIS A 226 2.71 0.24 18.27
N PRO A 227 2.45 -0.81 19.06
CA PRO A 227 3.38 -1.93 19.25
C PRO A 227 3.38 -2.86 18.03
N THR A 228 3.61 -2.31 16.84
CA THR A 228 3.42 -2.97 15.55
C THR A 228 4.61 -2.74 14.64
N LEU A 229 4.93 -3.73 13.80
CA LEU A 229 5.77 -3.54 12.63
C LEU A 229 4.89 -3.07 11.47
N GLU A 230 5.16 -1.87 10.97
CA GLU A 230 4.35 -1.17 9.98
C GLU A 230 5.00 -1.30 8.59
N MET A 231 4.34 -2.01 7.68
CA MET A 231 4.71 -2.06 6.27
C MET A 231 4.11 -0.89 5.52
N ARG A 232 4.91 -0.21 4.69
CA ARG A 232 4.53 0.99 3.93
C ARG A 232 4.89 0.93 2.45
N ILE A 233 5.44 -0.20 1.99
CA ILE A 233 5.95 -0.36 0.62
C ILE A 233 4.84 -0.40 -0.44
N ALA A 234 3.68 -0.93 -0.10
CA ALA A 234 2.62 -1.21 -1.07
C ALA A 234 1.96 0.07 -1.59
N ASP A 235 1.65 0.10 -2.89
CA ASP A 235 0.75 1.11 -3.44
C ASP A 235 -0.67 0.89 -2.90
N SER A 236 -1.49 1.95 -2.86
CA SER A 236 -2.92 1.82 -2.58
C SER A 236 -3.57 0.87 -3.61
N CYS A 237 -4.21 -0.19 -3.14
CA CYS A 237 -4.80 -1.21 -4.01
C CYS A 237 -6.22 -0.81 -4.44
N THR A 238 -6.48 -0.82 -5.75
CA THR A 238 -7.79 -0.43 -6.28
C THR A 238 -8.91 -1.33 -5.79
N ARG A 239 -8.68 -2.65 -5.78
CA ARG A 239 -9.65 -3.64 -5.31
C ARG A 239 -9.45 -3.94 -3.83
N LEU A 240 -10.57 -4.13 -3.13
CA LEU A 240 -10.56 -4.51 -1.71
C LEU A 240 -9.91 -5.90 -1.50
N ASP A 241 -10.17 -6.84 -2.40
CA ASP A 241 -9.59 -8.19 -2.32
C ASP A 241 -8.06 -8.16 -2.40
N ASP A 242 -7.51 -7.28 -3.24
CA ASP A 242 -6.06 -7.11 -3.36
C ASP A 242 -5.48 -6.55 -2.04
N THR A 243 -6.12 -5.55 -1.42
CA THR A 243 -5.72 -5.04 -0.10
C THR A 243 -5.68 -6.16 0.94
N LEU A 244 -6.71 -7.00 0.99
CA LEU A 244 -6.80 -8.08 1.97
C LEU A 244 -5.76 -9.17 1.71
N ALA A 245 -5.48 -9.49 0.44
CA ALA A 245 -4.44 -10.43 0.07
C ALA A 245 -3.04 -9.96 0.50
N ILE A 246 -2.73 -8.70 0.24
CA ILE A 246 -1.46 -8.08 0.67
C ILE A 246 -1.35 -8.05 2.20
N ALA A 247 -2.42 -7.68 2.91
CA ALA A 247 -2.45 -7.67 4.36
C ALA A 247 -2.26 -9.08 4.96
N ALA A 248 -2.91 -10.09 4.38
CA ALA A 248 -2.75 -11.48 4.80
C ALA A 248 -1.32 -12.00 4.58
N LEU A 249 -0.73 -11.73 3.41
CA LEU A 249 0.66 -12.10 3.10
C LEU A 249 1.63 -11.47 4.10
N TYR A 250 1.53 -10.16 4.35
CA TYR A 250 2.40 -9.49 5.31
C TYR A 250 2.21 -10.02 6.74
N ARG A 251 0.97 -10.21 7.18
CA ARG A 251 0.64 -10.77 8.50
C ARG A 251 1.22 -12.18 8.69
N CYS A 252 1.12 -13.02 7.67
CA CYS A 252 1.73 -14.36 7.65
C CYS A 252 3.26 -14.27 7.70
N LEU A 253 3.90 -13.40 6.92
CA LEU A 253 5.36 -13.22 6.91
C LEU A 253 5.90 -12.79 8.28
N VAL A 254 5.23 -11.84 8.95
CA VAL A 254 5.62 -11.40 10.30
C VAL A 254 5.54 -12.58 11.28
N ARG A 255 4.41 -13.30 11.30
CA ARG A 255 4.25 -14.49 12.15
C ARG A 255 5.31 -15.56 11.86
N HIS A 256 5.59 -15.82 10.59
CA HIS A 256 6.56 -16.80 10.15
C HIS A 256 7.96 -16.48 10.65
N LEU A 257 8.39 -15.21 10.53
CA LEU A 257 9.70 -14.75 11.00
C LEU A 257 9.80 -14.74 12.53
N CYS A 258 8.71 -14.51 13.25
CA CYS A 258 8.64 -14.71 14.71
C CYS A 258 8.85 -16.19 15.07
N ARG A 259 8.22 -17.12 14.36
CA ARG A 259 8.34 -18.58 14.55
C ARG A 259 9.71 -19.13 14.16
N LYS A 260 10.37 -18.51 13.17
CA LYS A 260 11.67 -18.94 12.64
C LYS A 260 12.75 -17.88 12.93
N PRO A 261 13.24 -17.73 14.17
CA PRO A 261 14.15 -16.64 14.56
C PRO A 261 15.47 -16.60 13.77
N ARG A 262 15.92 -17.74 13.21
CA ARG A 262 17.15 -17.83 12.40
C ARG A 262 16.97 -17.41 10.94
N LEU A 263 15.74 -17.39 10.43
CA LEU A 263 15.49 -17.04 9.04
C LEU A 263 15.83 -15.56 8.82
N ASN A 264 16.75 -15.31 7.88
CA ASN A 264 17.28 -13.98 7.52
C ASN A 264 17.90 -13.20 8.68
N ALA A 265 18.34 -13.86 9.77
CA ALA A 265 18.76 -13.21 11.00
C ALA A 265 19.93 -12.22 10.83
N ASP A 266 20.83 -12.49 9.88
CA ASP A 266 22.05 -11.71 9.65
C ASP A 266 22.06 -11.09 8.24
N PRO A 267 21.21 -10.09 7.96
CA PRO A 267 21.17 -9.47 6.64
C PRO A 267 22.50 -8.78 6.33
N THR A 268 23.11 -9.10 5.19
CA THR A 268 24.34 -8.46 4.72
C THR A 268 24.03 -7.21 3.91
N ALA A 269 25.04 -6.32 3.76
CA ALA A 269 24.94 -5.17 2.86
C ALA A 269 24.61 -5.60 1.41
N ALA A 270 25.14 -6.73 0.96
CA ALA A 270 24.83 -7.29 -0.36
C ALA A 270 23.37 -7.76 -0.45
N ALA A 271 22.85 -8.44 0.58
CA ALA A 271 21.45 -8.85 0.63
C ALA A 271 20.50 -7.64 0.58
N ARG A 272 20.83 -6.57 1.31
CA ARG A 272 20.08 -5.29 1.23
C ARG A 272 20.17 -4.67 -0.16
N ALA A 273 21.36 -4.60 -0.75
CA ALA A 273 21.54 -4.03 -2.09
C ALA A 273 20.74 -4.80 -3.16
N ILE A 274 20.67 -6.13 -3.06
CA ILE A 274 19.82 -6.96 -3.93
C ILE A 274 18.34 -6.69 -3.67
N ALA A 275 17.92 -6.50 -2.42
CA ALA A 275 16.55 -6.12 -2.11
C ALA A 275 16.18 -4.75 -2.71
N VAL A 276 17.11 -3.77 -2.68
CA VAL A 276 16.93 -2.46 -3.34
C VAL A 276 16.78 -2.63 -4.86
N GLU A 277 17.61 -3.44 -5.50
CA GLU A 277 17.48 -3.74 -6.93
C GLU A 277 16.13 -4.42 -7.23
N ASN A 278 15.70 -5.36 -6.39
CA ASN A 278 14.41 -6.02 -6.53
C ASN A 278 13.23 -5.06 -6.34
N VAL A 279 13.35 -4.02 -5.48
CA VAL A 279 12.36 -2.93 -5.41
C VAL A 279 12.28 -2.23 -6.76
N TRP A 280 13.39 -1.82 -7.36
CA TRP A 280 13.39 -1.22 -8.70
C TRP A 280 12.73 -2.12 -9.74
N ARG A 281 13.05 -3.42 -9.73
CA ARG A 281 12.45 -4.39 -10.67
C ARG A 281 10.94 -4.51 -10.49
N ALA A 282 10.47 -4.60 -9.24
CA ALA A 282 9.04 -4.62 -8.92
C ALA A 282 8.35 -3.32 -9.37
N GLN A 283 8.97 -2.15 -9.17
CA GLN A 283 8.43 -0.88 -9.67
C GLN A 283 8.33 -0.84 -11.20
N ARG A 284 9.37 -1.29 -11.90
CA ARG A 284 9.45 -1.19 -13.36
C ARG A 284 8.56 -2.20 -14.07
N TYR A 285 8.50 -3.43 -13.55
CA TYR A 285 7.94 -4.56 -14.26
C TYR A 285 6.80 -5.26 -13.51
N GLY A 286 6.50 -4.86 -12.27
CA GLY A 286 5.47 -5.48 -11.44
C GLY A 286 5.67 -6.99 -11.35
N ILE A 287 4.58 -7.74 -11.52
CA ILE A 287 4.58 -9.20 -11.55
C ILE A 287 5.27 -9.81 -12.78
N HIS A 288 5.49 -9.03 -13.84
CA HIS A 288 6.03 -9.52 -15.12
C HIS A 288 7.55 -9.56 -15.14
N GLY A 289 8.20 -8.76 -14.30
CA GLY A 289 9.64 -8.82 -14.11
C GLY A 289 9.95 -9.76 -12.96
N GLY A 290 10.73 -10.82 -13.23
CA GLY A 290 11.18 -11.64 -12.12
C GLY A 290 12.03 -10.84 -11.11
N LEU A 291 12.30 -11.43 -9.96
CA LEU A 291 13.16 -10.89 -8.91
C LEU A 291 14.45 -11.71 -8.82
N ILE A 292 15.54 -11.05 -8.47
CA ILE A 292 16.86 -11.65 -8.29
C ILE A 292 16.81 -12.55 -7.06
N CYS A 293 17.21 -13.81 -7.25
CA CYS A 293 17.40 -14.80 -6.19
C CYS A 293 18.90 -15.00 -5.95
N PRO A 294 19.45 -14.56 -4.81
CA PRO A 294 20.87 -14.70 -4.51
C PRO A 294 21.38 -16.14 -4.56
N GLU A 295 20.56 -17.09 -4.10
CA GLU A 295 20.90 -18.52 -3.99
C GLU A 295 21.13 -19.14 -5.36
N SER A 296 20.24 -18.87 -6.32
CA SER A 296 20.35 -19.38 -7.69
C SER A 296 21.17 -18.48 -8.61
N ARG A 297 21.51 -17.26 -8.18
CA ARG A 297 22.11 -16.19 -9.00
C ARG A 297 21.31 -15.90 -10.27
N GLY A 298 20.01 -16.17 -10.23
CA GLY A 298 19.11 -16.11 -11.36
C GLY A 298 17.90 -15.23 -11.10
N MET A 299 17.15 -15.02 -12.18
CA MET A 299 15.86 -14.34 -12.12
C MET A 299 14.75 -15.35 -11.83
N ARG A 300 13.90 -15.07 -10.85
CA ARG A 300 12.74 -15.91 -10.51
C ARG A 300 11.45 -15.16 -10.79
N SER A 301 10.48 -15.79 -11.45
CA SER A 301 9.20 -15.14 -11.75
C SER A 301 8.43 -14.86 -10.46
N VAL A 302 7.71 -13.73 -10.41
CA VAL A 302 6.87 -13.37 -9.25
C VAL A 302 5.81 -14.45 -8.97
N PRO A 303 5.11 -15.04 -9.98
CA PRO A 303 4.19 -16.14 -9.72
C PRO A 303 4.81 -17.34 -9.00
N SER A 304 6.02 -17.75 -9.40
CA SER A 304 6.73 -18.86 -8.73
C SER A 304 7.11 -18.51 -7.30
N LEU A 305 7.56 -17.28 -7.05
CA LEU A 305 7.87 -16.81 -5.70
C LEU A 305 6.63 -16.77 -4.81
N VAL A 306 5.50 -16.34 -5.36
CA VAL A 306 4.21 -16.30 -4.65
C VAL A 306 3.74 -17.70 -4.30
N ASP A 307 3.80 -18.65 -5.23
CA ASP A 307 3.41 -20.05 -4.96
C ASP A 307 4.25 -20.67 -3.84
N GLU A 308 5.56 -20.47 -3.86
CA GLU A 308 6.44 -20.94 -2.78
C GLU A 308 6.16 -20.25 -1.45
N LEU A 309 5.89 -18.95 -1.45
CA LEU A 309 5.52 -18.24 -0.22
C LEU A 309 4.19 -18.75 0.34
N ILE A 310 3.18 -19.00 -0.50
CA ILE A 310 1.91 -19.58 -0.07
C ILE A 310 2.13 -20.94 0.59
N GLU A 311 2.96 -21.80 -0.01
CA GLU A 311 3.32 -23.10 0.57
C GLU A 311 4.05 -22.96 1.91
N GLN A 312 5.08 -22.11 1.96
CA GLN A 312 5.89 -21.86 3.17
C GLN A 312 5.09 -21.26 4.32
N LEU A 313 4.06 -20.47 4.02
CA LEU A 313 3.22 -19.75 4.97
C LEU A 313 1.90 -20.47 5.28
N SER A 314 1.68 -21.68 4.74
CA SER A 314 0.42 -22.43 4.90
C SER A 314 0.00 -22.63 6.36
N ASP A 315 0.92 -23.08 7.22
CA ASP A 315 0.71 -23.20 8.67
C ASP A 315 0.34 -21.88 9.34
N ASP A 316 1.01 -20.80 8.92
CA ASP A 316 0.82 -19.46 9.49
C ASP A 316 -0.55 -18.91 9.08
N ALA A 317 -0.95 -19.13 7.82
CA ALA A 317 -2.26 -18.74 7.30
C ALA A 317 -3.40 -19.54 7.95
N ALA A 318 -3.23 -20.85 8.15
CA ALA A 318 -4.20 -21.68 8.86
C ALA A 318 -4.36 -21.21 10.31
N ALA A 319 -3.25 -20.90 11.00
CA ALA A 319 -3.28 -20.41 12.36
C ALA A 319 -3.92 -19.01 12.51
N LEU A 320 -3.85 -18.18 11.46
CA LEU A 320 -4.41 -16.83 11.41
C LEU A 320 -5.80 -16.75 10.77
N GLY A 321 -6.30 -17.87 10.23
CA GLY A 321 -7.59 -17.92 9.53
C GLY A 321 -7.62 -17.09 8.24
N CYS A 322 -6.51 -17.02 7.49
CA CYS A 322 -6.39 -16.20 6.28
C CYS A 322 -5.87 -16.98 5.05
N THR A 323 -6.11 -18.30 5.01
CA THR A 323 -5.71 -19.15 3.87
C THR A 323 -6.31 -18.68 2.55
N THR A 324 -7.56 -18.21 2.55
CA THR A 324 -8.23 -17.70 1.35
C THR A 324 -7.54 -16.44 0.84
N GLU A 325 -7.38 -15.43 1.71
CA GLU A 325 -6.77 -14.16 1.33
C GLU A 325 -5.30 -14.32 0.94
N LEU A 326 -4.55 -15.20 1.62
CA LEU A 326 -3.19 -15.55 1.19
C LEU A 326 -3.19 -16.19 -0.22
N GLY A 327 -4.15 -17.08 -0.48
CA GLY A 327 -4.33 -17.70 -1.79
C GLY A 327 -4.65 -16.70 -2.91
N ASP A 328 -5.37 -15.62 -2.60
CA ASP A 328 -5.71 -14.55 -3.54
C ASP A 328 -4.46 -13.83 -4.11
N CYS A 329 -3.29 -13.93 -3.45
CA CYS A 329 -2.03 -13.47 -4.02
C CYS A 329 -1.69 -14.15 -5.37
N ARG A 330 -2.09 -15.42 -5.55
CA ARG A 330 -1.93 -16.13 -6.83
C ARG A 330 -2.80 -15.49 -7.92
N THR A 331 -4.00 -15.04 -7.56
CA THR A 331 -4.91 -14.36 -8.49
C THR A 331 -4.26 -13.08 -9.02
N ILE A 332 -3.68 -12.26 -8.13
CA ILE A 332 -2.94 -11.05 -8.52
C ILE A 332 -1.75 -11.41 -9.43
N ALA A 333 -0.93 -12.39 -9.03
CA ALA A 333 0.27 -12.79 -9.76
C ALA A 333 -0.01 -13.36 -11.16
N THR A 334 -1.23 -13.88 -11.41
CA THR A 334 -1.61 -14.50 -12.68
C THR A 334 -2.47 -13.60 -13.55
N GLN A 335 -3.33 -12.77 -12.96
CA GLN A 335 -4.30 -11.93 -13.68
C GLN A 335 -3.85 -10.48 -13.89
N GLY A 336 -2.78 -10.05 -13.24
CA GLY A 336 -2.34 -8.66 -13.29
C GLY A 336 -2.82 -7.84 -12.10
N THR A 337 -2.05 -6.79 -11.85
CA THR A 337 -2.27 -5.78 -10.82
C THR A 337 -3.22 -4.68 -11.30
N SER A 338 -3.52 -3.70 -10.44
CA SER A 338 -4.24 -2.50 -10.86
C SER A 338 -3.52 -1.77 -11.99
N ALA A 339 -2.19 -1.68 -11.96
CA ALA A 339 -1.42 -1.01 -13.02
C ALA A 339 -1.64 -1.64 -14.40
N ASP A 340 -1.73 -2.98 -14.46
CA ASP A 340 -2.00 -3.71 -15.71
C ASP A 340 -3.39 -3.37 -16.26
N ARG A 341 -4.41 -3.34 -15.39
CA ARG A 341 -5.79 -3.01 -15.76
C ARG A 341 -5.91 -1.56 -16.21
N GLN A 342 -5.28 -0.62 -15.50
CA GLN A 342 -5.26 0.79 -15.88
C GLN A 342 -4.64 0.98 -17.28
N LEU A 343 -3.52 0.31 -17.57
CA LEU A 343 -2.89 0.39 -18.90
C LEU A 343 -3.78 -0.21 -20.00
N ALA A 344 -4.41 -1.36 -19.76
CA ALA A 344 -5.32 -1.98 -20.72
C ALA A 344 -6.52 -1.08 -21.04
N ILE A 345 -7.18 -0.54 -20.02
CA ILE A 345 -8.31 0.39 -20.16
C ILE A 345 -7.89 1.66 -20.89
N PHE A 346 -6.72 2.21 -20.52
CA PHE A 346 -6.18 3.40 -21.18
C PHE A 346 -5.98 3.17 -22.68
N GLU A 347 -5.38 2.05 -23.07
CA GLU A 347 -5.11 1.74 -24.48
C GLU A 347 -6.39 1.52 -25.29
N GLU A 348 -7.35 0.76 -24.74
CA GLU A 348 -8.65 0.54 -25.38
C GLU A 348 -9.40 1.86 -25.58
N ALA A 349 -9.50 2.68 -24.53
CA ALA A 349 -10.18 3.96 -24.60
C ALA A 349 -9.46 4.95 -25.52
N ARG A 350 -8.13 5.02 -25.46
CA ARG A 350 -7.31 5.86 -26.35
C ARG A 350 -7.52 5.52 -27.81
N ALA A 351 -7.61 4.23 -28.15
CA ALA A 351 -7.89 3.77 -29.51
C ALA A 351 -9.30 4.18 -29.99
N ARG A 352 -10.30 4.18 -29.10
CA ARG A 352 -11.67 4.62 -29.42
C ARG A 352 -11.84 6.13 -29.52
N THR A 353 -11.20 6.90 -28.65
CA THR A 353 -11.39 8.36 -28.55
C THR A 353 -10.34 9.19 -29.28
N GLY A 354 -9.27 8.56 -29.79
CA GLY A 354 -8.23 9.23 -30.57
C GLY A 354 -7.28 10.12 -29.76
N GLY A 355 -7.19 9.95 -28.44
CA GLY A 355 -6.31 10.78 -27.61
C GLY A 355 -6.17 10.33 -26.17
N ASP A 356 -5.03 10.69 -25.55
CA ASP A 356 -4.65 10.32 -24.18
C ASP A 356 -5.66 10.82 -23.14
N GLY A 357 -6.34 11.94 -23.39
CA GLY A 357 -7.36 12.49 -22.49
C GLY A 357 -8.52 11.53 -22.24
N GLY A 358 -9.09 10.93 -23.29
CA GLY A 358 -10.19 9.96 -23.15
C GLY A 358 -9.74 8.66 -22.48
N GLY A 359 -8.48 8.26 -22.72
CA GLY A 359 -7.82 7.15 -22.02
C GLY A 359 -7.78 7.38 -20.51
N LEU A 360 -7.25 8.53 -20.07
CA LEU A 360 -7.13 8.85 -18.64
C LEU A 360 -8.48 8.99 -17.95
N VAL A 361 -9.49 9.57 -18.62
CA VAL A 361 -10.86 9.65 -18.09
C VAL A 361 -11.42 8.25 -17.82
N SER A 362 -11.26 7.32 -18.78
CA SER A 362 -11.75 5.95 -18.63
C SER A 362 -11.04 5.19 -17.49
N VAL A 363 -9.74 5.44 -17.30
CA VAL A 363 -8.99 4.89 -16.15
C VAL A 363 -9.55 5.43 -14.83
N ILE A 364 -9.82 6.73 -14.74
CA ILE A 364 -10.32 7.36 -13.52
C ILE A 364 -11.73 6.88 -13.18
N ASP A 365 -12.61 6.75 -14.17
CA ASP A 365 -13.95 6.21 -13.97
C ASP A 365 -13.89 4.74 -13.50
N TRP A 366 -12.98 3.93 -14.06
CA TRP A 366 -12.76 2.55 -13.60
C TRP A 366 -12.22 2.50 -12.16
N LEU A 367 -11.21 3.31 -11.83
CA LEU A 367 -10.66 3.40 -10.48
C LEU A 367 -11.76 3.75 -9.48
N ALA A 368 -12.61 4.75 -9.78
CA ALA A 368 -13.70 5.16 -8.92
C ALA A 368 -14.74 4.04 -8.69
N SER A 369 -15.10 3.33 -9.77
CA SER A 369 -16.06 2.22 -9.72
C SER A 369 -15.55 1.05 -8.87
N GLU A 370 -14.32 0.60 -9.11
CA GLU A 370 -13.72 -0.52 -8.38
C GLU A 370 -13.39 -0.15 -6.93
N THR A 371 -12.99 1.10 -6.66
CA THR A 371 -12.77 1.59 -5.29
C THR A 371 -14.05 1.47 -4.46
N ARG A 372 -15.20 1.87 -5.04
CA ARG A 372 -16.52 1.75 -4.40
C ARG A 372 -16.99 0.29 -4.27
N SER A 373 -16.37 -0.64 -4.98
CA SER A 373 -16.75 -2.06 -5.06
C SER A 373 -18.12 -2.31 -5.71
N ASP A 374 -18.53 -1.46 -6.66
CA ASP A 374 -19.81 -1.58 -7.38
C ASP A 374 -19.98 -2.90 -8.18
N GLY A 375 -18.90 -3.67 -8.37
CA GLY A 375 -18.88 -4.89 -9.17
C GLY A 375 -18.53 -6.19 -8.45
N ALA A 376 -18.39 -6.21 -7.12
CA ALA A 376 -17.83 -7.38 -6.41
C ALA A 376 -18.72 -7.89 -5.25
N SER A 377 -19.82 -8.56 -5.58
CA SER A 377 -20.26 -9.68 -4.74
C SER A 377 -19.39 -10.89 -5.07
N ARG A 378 -18.69 -11.47 -4.08
CA ARG A 378 -18.01 -12.78 -4.23
C ARG A 378 -18.99 -13.74 -4.93
N PRO A 379 -18.59 -14.50 -5.96
CA PRO A 379 -19.35 -15.68 -6.34
C PRO A 379 -19.47 -16.53 -5.07
N GLN A 380 -20.70 -16.74 -4.58
CA GLN A 380 -20.93 -17.69 -3.52
C GLN A 380 -20.45 -19.06 -4.02
N ASP A 381 -19.72 -19.78 -3.16
CA ASP A 381 -19.25 -21.15 -3.41
C ASP A 381 -20.34 -21.99 -4.09
N THR A 382 -20.19 -22.26 -5.39
CA THR A 382 -21.09 -23.13 -6.15
C THR A 382 -20.88 -24.61 -5.84
N ASN A 383 -20.24 -24.95 -4.71
CA ASN A 383 -19.93 -26.33 -4.34
C ASN A 383 -21.00 -27.01 -3.46
N GLN A 384 -22.22 -26.48 -3.40
CA GLN A 384 -23.36 -27.12 -2.72
C GLN A 384 -24.49 -27.62 -3.64
N LEU A 385 -24.38 -27.49 -4.97
CA LEU A 385 -25.46 -27.91 -5.89
C LEU A 385 -25.24 -29.24 -6.64
N LEU A 386 -24.24 -30.06 -6.26
CA LEU A 386 -24.05 -31.41 -6.81
C LEU A 386 -24.05 -32.53 -5.75
N ARG A 387 -24.80 -32.33 -4.66
CA ARG A 387 -25.19 -33.42 -3.75
C ARG A 387 -26.69 -33.37 -3.51
N GLY A 388 -27.45 -33.78 -4.52
CA GLY A 388 -28.90 -33.85 -4.36
C GLY A 388 -29.70 -34.02 -5.64
N VAL A 389 -29.30 -34.89 -6.56
CA VAL A 389 -30.23 -35.52 -7.50
C VAL A 389 -29.76 -36.94 -7.81
N ALA A 390 -30.57 -37.91 -7.34
CA ALA A 390 -30.68 -39.33 -7.71
C ALA A 390 -29.43 -40.21 -7.72
#